data_AF-A0A2E7LS90-F1
#
_entry.id   AF-A0A2E7LS90-F1
#
_cell.length_a   1.000
_cell.length_b   1.000
_cell.length_c   1.000
_cell.angle_alpha   90.00
_cell.angle_beta   90.00
_cell.angle_gamma   90.00
#
_symmetry.space_group_name_H-M   'P 1'
#
loop_
_entity.id
_entity.type
_entity.pdbx_description
1 polymer ?
#
loop_
_entity_poly.entity_id
_entity_poly.type
_entity_poly.pdbx_seq_one_letter_code
_entity_poly.pdbx_strand_id
1 'polypeptide(L)'
;MEEPEEPESWPTQDDMAEFDMMFWDWVSEWDADASDSLSFDEFWQINNDTEEGWDFENPGWSADTTEWDQFPYDPSEQTDTDMDGMGDNSDTDDDNDGVPDGLDAFPYDPTESADLDGDGIGDNSDNDTDGDGIDNDQDDFDSDPNAASDNDQDGVDDASDSDDDNDGVPDVADWAPLDASEQYDTDGDGVGDNADTDDDNDGTADADDAFPLDASENADADGDGVGDNSDPDDDNDGTPDGLDDFPYDATEQRDSDGDGIGDVADPDRDEDGYLNSDDAFPMNANEWMDTDGDNIGDNSDSDIDGDSVLNDDDWAPLDSAEWMDTDGDGTGDNADTDDDGDTYSDDDEYSCGTDSKNANSAPSDFDGDGLCDALDPEDNRGQAGAGAAPDVVQESPGFTPGFASVLAVVSLLGAAALGRREED
;
A
#
# COMPACT_ATOMS: atom_id res chain seq x y z
N MET A 1 -3.99 13.02 106.24
CA MET A 1 -4.00 12.84 104.78
C MET A 1 -5.12 11.87 104.53
N GLU A 2 -6.34 12.40 104.54
CA GLU A 2 -7.47 11.74 103.90
C GLU A 2 -7.33 12.03 102.41
N GLU A 3 -7.53 10.99 101.61
CA GLU A 3 -7.56 11.07 100.15
C GLU A 3 -8.80 11.88 99.73
N PRO A 4 -8.73 12.69 98.67
CA PRO A 4 -9.93 13.33 98.14
C PRO A 4 -10.82 12.25 97.49
N GLU A 5 -12.11 12.27 97.85
CA GLU A 5 -13.15 11.49 97.16
C GLU A 5 -13.25 11.99 95.70
N GLU A 6 -13.41 11.06 94.76
CA GLU A 6 -13.61 11.38 93.35
C GLU A 6 -14.92 12.18 93.16
N PRO A 7 -14.96 13.19 92.27
CA PRO A 7 -16.19 13.90 91.99
C PRO A 7 -17.21 12.94 91.37
N GLU A 8 -18.46 13.01 91.84
CA GLU A 8 -19.58 12.27 91.24
C GLU A 8 -19.72 12.70 89.77
N SER A 9 -19.91 11.74 88.86
CA SER A 9 -20.05 11.99 87.43
C SER A 9 -21.22 12.93 87.15
N TRP A 10 -21.02 13.91 86.27
CA TRP A 10 -22.06 14.83 85.82
C TRP A 10 -23.24 14.08 85.17
N PRO A 11 -24.47 14.62 85.25
CA PRO A 11 -25.64 14.00 84.65
C PRO A 11 -25.46 13.89 83.14
N THR A 12 -25.66 12.69 82.59
CA THR A 12 -25.63 12.46 81.15
C THR A 12 -26.82 13.13 80.46
N GLN A 13 -26.80 13.23 79.12
CA GLN A 13 -27.93 13.73 78.34
C GLN A 13 -29.24 12.94 78.62
N ASP A 14 -29.12 11.64 78.89
CA ASP A 14 -30.25 10.80 79.31
C ASP A 14 -30.73 11.14 80.73
N ASP A 15 -29.83 11.47 81.66
CA ASP A 15 -30.19 11.91 83.02
C ASP A 15 -30.90 13.27 83.00
N MET A 16 -30.50 14.18 82.11
CA MET A 16 -31.17 15.46 81.91
C MET A 16 -32.54 15.32 81.24
N ALA A 17 -32.68 14.40 80.28
CA ALA A 17 -33.97 14.08 79.67
C ALA A 17 -34.94 13.42 80.68
N GLU A 18 -34.43 12.54 81.56
CA GLU A 18 -35.22 12.01 82.68
C GLU A 18 -35.63 13.11 83.66
N PHE A 19 -34.75 14.06 83.96
CA PHE A 19 -35.07 15.19 84.82
C PHE A 19 -36.16 16.10 84.22
N ASP A 20 -36.05 16.47 82.94
CA ASP A 20 -37.05 17.30 82.27
C ASP A 20 -38.40 16.58 82.21
N MET A 21 -38.40 15.27 81.91
CA MET A 21 -39.62 14.46 81.99
C MET A 21 -40.21 14.40 83.40
N MET A 22 -39.41 14.24 84.46
CA MET A 22 -39.88 14.21 85.84
C MET A 22 -40.39 15.57 86.31
N PHE A 23 -39.76 16.65 85.86
CA PHE A 23 -40.19 18.02 86.12
C PHE A 23 -41.53 18.31 85.44
N TRP A 24 -41.69 17.95 84.17
CA TRP A 24 -42.96 18.12 83.45
C TRP A 24 -44.06 17.20 83.96
N ASP A 25 -43.77 15.96 84.38
CA ASP A 25 -44.74 15.07 85.02
C ASP A 25 -45.25 15.69 86.34
N TRP A 26 -44.36 16.27 87.16
CA TRP A 26 -44.73 16.98 88.39
C TRP A 26 -45.48 18.29 88.15
N VAL A 27 -45.05 19.09 87.17
CA VAL A 27 -45.69 20.37 86.81
C VAL A 27 -47.07 20.14 86.18
N SER A 28 -47.26 19.06 85.42
CA SER A 28 -48.54 18.71 84.79
C SER A 28 -49.67 18.44 85.80
N GLU A 29 -49.35 18.13 87.06
CA GLU A 29 -50.35 18.00 88.13
C GLU A 29 -51.03 19.34 88.47
N TRP A 30 -50.40 20.47 88.12
CA TRP A 30 -50.85 21.84 88.39
C TRP A 30 -51.26 22.60 87.13
N ASP A 31 -51.05 22.00 85.95
CA ASP A 31 -51.57 22.50 84.67
C ASP A 31 -53.06 22.15 84.55
N ALA A 32 -53.92 23.06 85.02
CA ALA A 32 -55.36 22.84 85.07
C ALA A 32 -56.01 22.81 83.67
N ASP A 33 -55.32 23.30 82.64
CA ASP A 33 -55.82 23.34 81.26
C ASP A 33 -55.10 22.39 80.28
N ALA A 34 -54.07 21.69 80.76
CA ALA A 34 -53.27 20.71 80.01
C ALA A 34 -52.71 21.30 78.71
N SER A 35 -52.24 22.55 78.79
CA SER A 35 -51.66 23.29 77.67
C SER A 35 -50.16 23.02 77.47
N ASP A 36 -49.54 22.20 78.31
CA ASP A 36 -48.09 21.96 78.36
C ASP A 36 -47.31 23.27 78.60
N SER A 37 -47.94 24.25 79.28
CA SER A 37 -47.34 25.53 79.63
C SER A 37 -48.02 26.14 80.85
N LEU A 38 -47.26 26.76 81.77
CA LEU A 38 -47.83 27.40 82.96
C LEU A 38 -48.18 28.86 82.70
N SER A 39 -49.39 29.28 83.09
CA SER A 39 -49.70 30.71 83.17
C SER A 39 -49.02 31.37 84.38
N PHE A 40 -48.81 32.68 84.32
CA PHE A 40 -48.18 33.44 85.41
C PHE A 40 -48.91 33.28 86.76
N ASP A 41 -50.23 33.12 86.74
CA ASP A 41 -51.03 32.94 87.96
C ASP A 41 -50.93 31.51 88.53
N GLU A 42 -50.66 30.50 87.69
CA GLU A 42 -50.43 29.10 88.09
C GLU A 42 -49.02 28.91 88.65
N PHE A 43 -48.01 29.50 88.00
CA PHE A 43 -46.64 29.55 88.51
C PHE A 43 -46.54 30.22 89.89
N TRP A 44 -47.31 31.29 90.11
CA TRP A 44 -47.36 31.97 91.41
C TRP A 44 -48.06 31.14 92.49
N GLN A 45 -48.97 30.24 92.13
CA GLN A 45 -49.69 29.37 93.06
C GLN A 45 -48.80 28.22 93.55
N ILE A 46 -47.99 27.65 92.66
CA ILE A 46 -46.98 26.61 92.98
C ILE A 46 -45.97 27.14 94.01
N ASN A 47 -45.46 28.37 93.84
CA ASN A 47 -44.47 28.98 94.73
C ASN A 47 -45.01 29.35 96.12
N ASN A 48 -46.34 29.39 96.31
CA ASN A 48 -46.96 29.88 97.54
C ASN A 48 -47.58 28.73 98.38
N ASP A 49 -47.81 27.55 97.78
CA ASP A 49 -48.36 26.36 98.45
C ASP A 49 -47.29 25.33 98.88
N THR A 50 -46.03 25.51 98.48
CA THR A 50 -44.90 24.68 98.95
C THR A 50 -44.30 25.24 100.26
N GLU A 51 -44.99 25.02 101.38
CA GLU A 51 -44.48 25.29 102.74
C GLU A 51 -43.53 24.18 103.26
N GLU A 52 -43.00 23.32 102.37
CA GLU A 52 -41.89 22.41 102.65
C GLU A 52 -40.72 22.75 101.73
N GLY A 53 -39.60 23.14 102.35
CA GLY A 53 -38.38 23.53 101.65
C GLY A 53 -37.77 22.40 100.84
N TRP A 54 -38.04 22.43 99.54
CA TRP A 54 -37.21 21.78 98.53
C TRP A 54 -36.34 22.89 97.94
N ASP A 55 -35.11 22.98 98.44
CA ASP A 55 -34.07 23.79 97.85
C ASP A 55 -33.65 23.07 96.56
N PHE A 56 -34.36 23.34 95.47
CA PHE A 56 -33.78 23.15 94.15
C PHE A 56 -32.71 24.22 94.03
N GLU A 57 -31.48 23.88 94.45
CA GLU A 57 -30.32 24.61 93.98
C GLU A 57 -30.33 24.47 92.45
N ASN A 58 -30.81 25.54 91.82
CA ASN A 58 -30.96 25.72 90.40
C ASN A 58 -29.58 25.62 89.73
N PRO A 59 -29.29 24.58 88.94
CA PRO A 59 -27.92 24.25 88.57
C PRO A 59 -27.46 24.99 87.31
N GLY A 60 -27.78 26.27 87.10
CA GLY A 60 -27.34 26.91 85.84
C GLY A 60 -27.80 28.33 85.50
N TRP A 61 -28.40 29.08 86.42
CA TRP A 61 -28.75 30.48 86.15
C TRP A 61 -27.99 31.41 87.08
N SER A 62 -27.05 32.19 86.53
CA SER A 62 -26.40 33.27 87.28
C SER A 62 -27.43 34.37 87.60
N ALA A 63 -27.34 34.97 88.78
CA ALA A 63 -28.35 35.92 89.28
C ALA A 63 -28.42 37.27 88.53
N ASP A 64 -27.61 37.48 87.48
CA ASP A 64 -27.50 38.76 86.75
C ASP A 64 -27.72 38.64 85.23
N THR A 65 -27.99 37.44 84.67
CA THR A 65 -28.32 37.25 83.23
C THR A 65 -29.41 36.19 83.03
N THR A 66 -30.17 36.28 81.93
CA THR A 66 -31.12 35.24 81.48
C THR A 66 -30.47 34.24 80.51
N GLU A 67 -29.13 34.20 80.47
CA GLU A 67 -28.37 33.27 79.64
C GLU A 67 -27.91 32.11 80.54
N TRP A 68 -28.12 30.89 80.06
CA TRP A 68 -27.73 29.67 80.76
C TRP A 68 -26.21 29.62 80.84
N ASP A 69 -25.68 29.52 82.06
CA ASP A 69 -24.26 29.40 82.33
C ASP A 69 -23.95 27.91 82.47
N GLN A 70 -23.15 27.36 81.54
CA GLN A 70 -22.81 25.93 81.51
C GLN A 70 -21.94 25.54 82.74
N PHE A 71 -21.22 26.49 83.35
CA PHE A 71 -20.35 26.29 84.51
C PHE A 71 -20.74 27.18 85.70
N PRO A 72 -21.94 27.03 86.26
CA PRO A 72 -22.47 27.94 87.29
C PRO A 72 -21.69 27.88 88.62
N TYR A 73 -20.84 26.88 88.80
CA TYR A 73 -20.00 26.67 89.99
C TYR A 73 -18.50 26.85 89.74
N ASP A 74 -18.06 27.01 88.49
CA ASP A 74 -16.68 27.37 88.14
C ASP A 74 -16.66 28.68 87.33
N PRO A 75 -16.52 29.84 87.99
CA PRO A 75 -16.51 31.13 87.30
C PRO A 75 -15.25 31.37 86.45
N SER A 76 -14.32 30.41 86.41
CA SER A 76 -13.17 30.48 85.50
C SER A 76 -13.44 29.89 84.12
N GLU A 77 -14.51 29.11 83.96
CA GLU A 77 -14.96 28.51 82.70
C GLU A 77 -16.26 29.18 82.24
N GLN A 78 -16.50 29.26 80.93
CA GLN A 78 -17.64 30.03 80.40
C GLN A 78 -18.36 29.34 79.22
N THR A 79 -17.64 28.54 78.44
CA THR A 79 -18.16 27.83 77.27
C THR A 79 -17.69 26.38 77.33
N ASP A 80 -18.57 25.48 76.91
CA ASP A 80 -18.37 24.03 76.76
C ASP A 80 -18.93 23.70 75.37
N THR A 81 -18.06 23.52 74.39
CA THR A 81 -18.46 23.40 72.98
C THR A 81 -18.95 21.99 72.64
N ASP A 82 -18.32 20.95 73.17
CA ASP A 82 -18.69 19.54 72.92
C ASP A 82 -19.64 18.94 73.98
N MET A 83 -19.84 19.64 75.11
CA MET A 83 -20.66 19.25 76.25
C MET A 83 -20.15 18.00 77.00
N ASP A 84 -18.83 17.77 77.06
CA ASP A 84 -18.25 16.69 77.86
C ASP A 84 -18.09 17.04 79.36
N GLY A 85 -18.29 18.31 79.70
CA GLY A 85 -18.20 18.84 81.07
C GLY A 85 -16.83 19.41 81.44
N MET A 86 -15.91 19.60 80.49
CA MET A 86 -14.72 20.42 80.61
C MET A 86 -14.91 21.74 79.85
N GLY A 87 -14.64 22.89 80.47
CA GLY A 87 -14.75 24.15 79.74
C GLY A 87 -13.64 24.35 78.71
N ASP A 88 -13.95 25.01 77.59
CA ASP A 88 -13.06 25.27 76.43
C ASP A 88 -11.69 25.92 76.80
N ASN A 89 -11.56 26.50 77.99
CA ASN A 89 -10.30 27.10 78.44
C ASN A 89 -9.37 26.12 79.21
N SER A 90 -9.91 24.95 79.56
CA SER A 90 -9.25 23.85 80.25
C SER A 90 -9.19 22.59 79.38
N ASP A 91 -10.13 22.45 78.45
CA ASP A 91 -10.12 21.44 77.41
C ASP A 91 -8.96 21.69 76.42
N THR A 92 -8.57 20.64 75.73
CA THR A 92 -7.52 20.64 74.73
C THR A 92 -8.03 20.19 73.36
N ASP A 93 -9.32 19.87 73.25
CA ASP A 93 -10.05 19.37 72.09
C ASP A 93 -11.52 19.83 72.24
N ASP A 94 -11.74 21.14 72.14
CA ASP A 94 -12.94 21.88 72.53
C ASP A 94 -14.24 21.38 71.85
N ASP A 95 -14.14 20.77 70.66
CA ASP A 95 -15.29 20.17 69.94
C ASP A 95 -15.25 18.63 69.85
N ASN A 96 -14.18 18.01 70.36
CA ASN A 96 -14.00 16.57 70.55
C ASN A 96 -14.15 15.75 69.26
N ASP A 97 -13.70 16.34 68.16
CA ASP A 97 -13.57 15.66 66.87
C ASP A 97 -12.33 14.75 66.80
N GLY A 98 -11.44 14.89 67.79
CA GLY A 98 -10.21 14.12 67.97
C GLY A 98 -8.94 14.85 67.56
N VAL A 99 -9.02 16.12 67.15
CA VAL A 99 -7.89 16.99 66.81
C VAL A 99 -7.73 18.07 67.89
N PRO A 100 -6.63 18.09 68.66
CA PRO A 100 -6.46 19.07 69.73
C PRO A 100 -6.43 20.52 69.22
N ASP A 101 -7.01 21.49 69.93
CA ASP A 101 -7.19 22.90 69.50
C ASP A 101 -5.91 23.57 68.98
N GLY A 102 -4.75 23.17 69.53
CA GLY A 102 -3.46 23.71 69.12
C GLY A 102 -3.01 23.27 67.71
N LEU A 103 -3.67 22.27 67.14
CA LEU A 103 -3.48 21.72 65.81
C LEU A 103 -4.73 21.85 64.94
N ASP A 104 -5.86 22.23 65.52
CA ASP A 104 -7.13 22.40 64.84
C ASP A 104 -7.27 23.82 64.24
N ALA A 105 -7.63 23.90 62.96
CA ALA A 105 -7.92 25.17 62.29
C ALA A 105 -9.28 25.77 62.69
N PHE A 106 -10.25 24.94 63.07
CA PHE A 106 -11.58 25.27 63.55
C PHE A 106 -11.90 24.57 64.89
N PRO A 107 -11.25 24.95 66.01
CA PRO A 107 -11.40 24.28 67.31
C PRO A 107 -12.81 24.22 67.92
N TYR A 108 -13.82 24.77 67.25
CA TYR A 108 -15.20 24.81 67.75
C TYR A 108 -16.20 24.21 66.75
N ASP A 109 -15.71 23.61 65.67
CA ASP A 109 -16.52 22.99 64.63
C ASP A 109 -16.11 21.52 64.47
N PRO A 110 -16.85 20.58 65.09
CA PRO A 110 -16.47 19.17 65.08
C PRO A 110 -16.59 18.49 63.70
N THR A 111 -16.90 19.26 62.65
CA THR A 111 -16.95 18.80 61.27
C THR A 111 -15.80 19.31 60.42
N GLU A 112 -14.92 20.16 60.95
CA GLU A 112 -13.81 20.77 60.22
C GLU A 112 -12.58 20.87 61.11
N SER A 113 -11.46 20.25 60.73
CA SER A 113 -10.23 20.31 61.53
C SER A 113 -9.04 20.92 60.77
N ALA A 114 -9.17 21.13 59.46
CA ALA A 114 -8.10 21.51 58.55
C ALA A 114 -8.54 22.62 57.58
N ASP A 115 -7.59 23.47 57.21
CA ASP A 115 -7.73 24.64 56.32
C ASP A 115 -6.43 24.72 55.51
N LEU A 116 -6.36 23.93 54.43
CA LEU A 116 -5.14 23.68 53.68
C LEU A 116 -4.62 24.96 52.99
N ASP A 117 -5.50 25.76 52.42
CA ASP A 117 -5.17 26.99 51.70
C ASP A 117 -5.14 28.25 52.60
N GLY A 118 -5.77 28.18 53.78
CA GLY A 118 -5.81 29.25 54.76
C GLY A 118 -6.83 30.36 54.46
N ASP A 119 -7.87 30.09 53.67
CA ASP A 119 -8.91 31.06 53.32
C ASP A 119 -9.98 31.22 54.42
N GLY A 120 -10.02 30.28 55.37
CA GLY A 120 -10.93 30.24 56.50
C GLY A 120 -12.24 29.45 56.26
N ILE A 121 -12.31 28.66 55.18
CA ILE A 121 -13.28 27.59 54.96
C ILE A 121 -12.56 26.27 55.28
N GLY A 122 -13.23 25.35 55.98
CA GLY A 122 -12.60 24.07 56.33
C GLY A 122 -12.59 23.10 55.15
N ASP A 123 -11.55 22.27 55.05
CA ASP A 123 -11.30 21.36 53.92
C ASP A 123 -12.52 20.48 53.58
N ASN A 124 -13.39 20.10 54.54
CA ASN A 124 -14.55 19.26 54.25
C ASN A 124 -15.72 20.04 53.61
N SER A 125 -15.75 21.36 53.78
CA SER A 125 -16.74 22.29 53.22
C SER A 125 -16.19 23.12 52.07
N ASP A 126 -14.87 23.12 51.89
CA ASP A 126 -14.20 23.80 50.80
C ASP A 126 -14.42 23.04 49.49
N ASN A 127 -14.63 23.81 48.44
CA ASN A 127 -14.85 23.32 47.10
C ASN A 127 -13.60 23.48 46.22
N ASP A 128 -12.54 24.12 46.74
CA ASP A 128 -11.20 24.38 46.16
C ASP A 128 -10.19 24.29 47.32
N THR A 129 -9.94 23.07 47.80
CA THR A 129 -9.29 22.80 49.10
C THR A 129 -7.85 23.31 49.18
N ASP A 130 -7.12 23.40 48.07
CA ASP A 130 -5.75 23.90 48.06
C ASP A 130 -5.59 25.35 47.55
N GLY A 131 -6.70 25.95 47.10
CA GLY A 131 -6.80 27.35 46.72
C GLY A 131 -6.09 27.69 45.40
N ASP A 132 -5.91 26.72 44.50
CA ASP A 132 -5.29 26.92 43.19
C ASP A 132 -6.26 27.56 42.16
N GLY A 133 -7.57 27.54 42.47
CA GLY A 133 -8.65 28.10 41.65
C GLY A 133 -9.42 27.10 40.80
N ILE A 134 -9.20 25.79 40.98
CA ILE A 134 -9.91 24.69 40.34
C ILE A 134 -10.81 24.02 41.40
N ASP A 135 -12.07 23.77 41.06
CA ASP A 135 -12.95 23.09 42.00
C ASP A 135 -12.47 21.63 42.19
N ASN A 136 -12.51 21.08 43.41
CA ASN A 136 -12.07 19.72 43.76
C ASN A 136 -12.66 18.60 42.87
N ASP A 137 -13.80 18.85 42.20
CA ASP A 137 -14.43 17.88 41.29
C ASP A 137 -13.82 17.87 39.87
N GLN A 138 -12.93 18.80 39.60
CA GLN A 138 -12.20 19.02 38.35
C GLN A 138 -10.67 19.03 38.55
N ASP A 139 -10.22 18.85 39.79
CA ASP A 139 -8.81 18.81 40.16
C ASP A 139 -8.44 17.37 40.55
N ASP A 140 -7.55 16.76 39.76
CA ASP A 140 -7.05 15.42 40.05
C ASP A 140 -6.11 15.39 41.28
N PHE A 141 -5.62 16.56 41.71
CA PHE A 141 -4.72 16.77 42.84
C PHE A 141 -5.22 17.86 43.80
N ASP A 142 -6.46 17.72 44.29
CA ASP A 142 -7.20 18.61 45.23
C ASP A 142 -6.52 18.96 46.58
N SER A 143 -5.25 18.60 46.76
CA SER A 143 -4.44 18.90 47.94
C SER A 143 -3.00 19.36 47.62
N ASP A 144 -2.66 19.58 46.35
CA ASP A 144 -1.38 20.16 45.92
C ASP A 144 -1.62 21.33 44.95
N PRO A 145 -1.45 22.58 45.41
CA PRO A 145 -1.82 23.77 44.61
C PRO A 145 -0.86 24.07 43.44
N ASN A 146 -0.02 23.11 43.07
CA ASN A 146 0.88 23.17 41.93
C ASN A 146 0.64 22.05 40.91
N ALA A 147 -0.34 21.18 41.14
CA ALA A 147 -0.75 20.06 40.30
C ALA A 147 -2.27 20.12 40.11
N ALA A 148 -2.78 19.71 38.94
CA ALA A 148 -4.20 19.90 38.62
C ALA A 148 -4.80 18.82 37.70
N SER A 149 -4.00 18.21 36.82
CA SER A 149 -4.47 17.29 35.79
C SER A 149 -3.60 16.04 35.77
N ASP A 150 -4.25 14.88 35.69
CA ASP A 150 -3.69 13.52 35.63
C ASP A 150 -4.43 12.75 34.53
N ASN A 151 -4.07 13.01 33.27
CA ASN A 151 -4.85 12.56 32.12
C ASN A 151 -4.90 11.01 31.99
N ASP A 152 -3.85 10.31 32.45
CA ASP A 152 -3.79 8.85 32.45
C ASP A 152 -4.11 8.18 33.81
N GLN A 153 -4.26 8.98 34.87
CA GLN A 153 -4.58 8.56 36.24
C GLN A 153 -3.49 7.69 36.88
N ASP A 154 -2.22 7.95 36.58
CA ASP A 154 -1.08 7.24 37.19
C ASP A 154 -0.61 7.84 38.53
N GLY A 155 -1.12 9.03 38.87
CA GLY A 155 -0.80 9.76 40.08
C GLY A 155 0.39 10.72 39.97
N VAL A 156 0.83 11.04 38.75
CA VAL A 156 1.77 12.11 38.42
C VAL A 156 1.02 13.18 37.61
N ASP A 157 1.26 14.46 37.90
CA ASP A 157 0.63 15.54 37.15
C ASP A 157 1.17 15.62 35.71
N ASP A 158 0.32 15.94 34.73
CA ASP A 158 0.69 16.10 33.30
C ASP A 158 1.90 17.05 33.11
N ALA A 159 2.11 18.02 34.01
CA ALA A 159 3.25 18.93 33.89
C ALA A 159 4.60 18.29 34.31
N SER A 160 4.55 17.18 35.04
CA SER A 160 5.70 16.45 35.58
C SER A 160 5.82 15.03 35.05
N ASP A 161 4.75 14.48 34.48
CA ASP A 161 4.78 13.24 33.72
C ASP A 161 5.51 13.48 32.38
N SER A 162 5.84 12.39 31.71
CA SER A 162 6.58 12.36 30.47
C SER A 162 5.87 11.60 29.37
N ASP A 163 4.65 11.14 29.64
CA ASP A 163 3.78 10.28 28.83
C ASP A 163 2.33 10.46 29.36
N ASP A 164 1.78 11.67 29.23
CA ASP A 164 0.56 12.14 29.92
C ASP A 164 -0.71 11.31 29.59
N ASP A 165 -0.68 10.44 28.58
CA ASP A 165 -1.79 9.55 28.22
C ASP A 165 -1.44 8.04 28.28
N ASN A 166 -0.19 7.72 28.65
CA ASN A 166 0.37 6.38 28.84
C ASN A 166 0.24 5.45 27.63
N ASP A 167 0.27 6.01 26.42
CA ASP A 167 0.20 5.24 25.19
C ASP A 167 1.57 4.63 24.78
N GLY A 168 2.63 5.07 25.47
CA GLY A 168 4.00 4.60 25.32
C GLY A 168 4.88 5.48 24.44
N VAL A 169 4.37 6.61 23.94
CA VAL A 169 5.14 7.65 23.26
C VAL A 169 5.29 8.86 24.19
N PRO A 170 6.53 9.24 24.57
CA PRO A 170 6.71 10.38 25.46
C PRO A 170 6.22 11.70 24.84
N ASP A 171 5.65 12.63 25.63
CA ASP A 171 5.02 13.89 25.15
C ASP A 171 5.92 14.72 24.23
N VAL A 172 7.23 14.62 24.42
CA VAL A 172 8.23 15.34 23.59
C VAL A 172 8.31 14.82 22.15
N ALA A 173 7.78 13.63 21.89
CA ALA A 173 7.73 12.93 20.63
C ALA A 173 6.30 12.61 20.18
N ASP A 174 5.32 12.79 21.06
CA ASP A 174 3.91 12.65 20.76
C ASP A 174 3.34 13.94 20.15
N TRP A 175 2.59 13.80 19.07
CA TRP A 175 1.86 14.92 18.47
C TRP A 175 0.62 15.34 19.28
N ALA A 176 -0.09 14.39 19.89
CA ALA A 176 -1.24 14.60 20.77
C ALA A 176 -1.02 13.98 22.17
N PRO A 177 -0.18 14.59 23.03
CA PRO A 177 0.22 14.02 24.33
C PRO A 177 -0.89 13.66 25.33
N LEU A 178 -2.13 14.09 25.09
CA LEU A 178 -3.26 13.83 25.98
C LEU A 178 -4.28 12.86 25.36
N ASP A 179 -4.01 12.33 24.17
CA ASP A 179 -4.91 11.45 23.42
C ASP A 179 -4.17 10.17 23.02
N ALA A 180 -4.27 9.17 23.88
CA ALA A 180 -3.65 7.85 23.70
C ALA A 180 -4.07 7.09 22.43
N SER A 181 -4.96 7.65 21.62
CA SER A 181 -5.34 7.12 20.32
C SER A 181 -4.64 7.77 19.14
N GLU A 182 -3.81 8.80 19.33
CA GLU A 182 -3.14 9.54 18.26
C GLU A 182 -1.70 9.92 18.65
N GLN A 183 -0.71 9.40 17.93
CA GLN A 183 0.72 9.63 18.24
C GLN A 183 1.43 10.53 17.21
N TYR A 184 0.89 10.57 15.99
CA TYR A 184 1.54 11.13 14.81
C TYR A 184 0.52 11.93 13.98
N ASP A 185 1.03 12.93 13.27
CA ASP A 185 0.34 13.78 12.29
C ASP A 185 1.39 14.04 11.19
N THR A 186 1.46 13.09 10.26
CA THR A 186 2.57 12.95 9.32
C THR A 186 2.65 14.13 8.34
N ASP A 187 1.51 14.67 7.92
CA ASP A 187 1.41 15.80 7.01
C ASP A 187 1.28 17.17 7.71
N GLY A 188 0.98 17.19 9.02
CA GLY A 188 0.82 18.39 9.82
C GLY A 188 -0.49 19.14 9.57
N ASP A 189 -1.55 18.47 9.13
CA ASP A 189 -2.84 19.09 8.81
C ASP A 189 -3.73 19.34 10.04
N GLY A 190 -3.40 18.67 11.15
CA GLY A 190 -4.10 18.77 12.43
C GLY A 190 -5.08 17.64 12.72
N VAL A 191 -5.14 16.59 11.89
CA VAL A 191 -5.77 15.30 12.14
C VAL A 191 -4.65 14.28 12.39
N GLY A 192 -4.79 13.43 13.40
CA GLY A 192 -3.78 12.40 13.66
C GLY A 192 -3.91 11.22 12.71
N ASP A 193 -2.80 10.54 12.42
CA ASP A 193 -2.69 9.45 11.44
C ASP A 193 -3.70 8.30 11.70
N ASN A 194 -4.13 8.06 12.96
CA ASN A 194 -5.12 6.99 13.21
C ASN A 194 -6.55 7.38 12.82
N ALA A 195 -6.82 8.68 12.68
CA ALA A 195 -8.12 9.24 12.29
C ALA A 195 -8.13 9.85 10.88
N ASP A 196 -6.96 10.17 10.31
CA ASP A 196 -6.82 10.60 8.93
C ASP A 196 -7.04 9.42 7.97
N THR A 197 -7.23 9.74 6.69
CA THR A 197 -7.48 8.79 5.61
C THR A 197 -6.51 8.97 4.44
N ASP A 198 -5.54 9.86 4.60
CA ASP A 198 -4.52 10.31 3.64
C ASP A 198 -3.37 10.94 4.46
N ASP A 199 -2.68 10.12 5.26
CA ASP A 199 -1.76 10.52 6.35
C ASP A 199 -0.61 11.43 5.88
N ASP A 200 -0.25 11.37 4.60
CA ASP A 200 0.82 12.17 4.00
C ASP A 200 0.32 13.26 3.02
N ASN A 201 -1.00 13.34 2.81
CA ASN A 201 -1.71 14.29 1.96
C ASN A 201 -1.19 14.34 0.50
N ASP A 202 -0.75 13.21 -0.04
CA ASP A 202 -0.35 13.07 -1.45
C ASP A 202 -1.56 13.06 -2.41
N GLY A 203 -2.75 12.78 -1.88
CA GLY A 203 -4.02 12.71 -2.59
C GLY A 203 -4.52 11.28 -2.87
N THR A 204 -3.79 10.28 -2.40
CA THR A 204 -4.13 8.85 -2.42
C THR A 204 -4.48 8.42 -1.00
N ALA A 205 -5.67 7.83 -0.81
CA ALA A 205 -6.07 7.43 0.54
C ALA A 205 -5.24 6.23 1.03
N ASP A 206 -4.91 6.15 2.32
CA ASP A 206 -4.01 5.13 2.90
C ASP A 206 -4.40 3.69 2.55
N ALA A 207 -5.70 3.44 2.36
CA ALA A 207 -6.23 2.12 2.03
C ALA A 207 -5.88 1.67 0.60
N ASP A 208 -5.58 2.61 -0.29
CA ASP A 208 -5.19 2.41 -1.69
C ASP A 208 -3.71 2.81 -1.93
N ASP A 209 -3.02 3.30 -0.90
CA ASP A 209 -1.62 3.75 -0.94
C ASP A 209 -0.65 2.65 -0.46
N ALA A 210 0.38 2.36 -1.25
CA ALA A 210 1.43 1.41 -0.87
C ALA A 210 2.41 1.96 0.19
N PHE A 211 2.56 3.28 0.28
CA PHE A 211 3.42 4.02 1.20
C PHE A 211 2.67 5.18 1.88
N PRO A 212 1.67 4.91 2.76
CA PRO A 212 0.78 5.93 3.33
C PRO A 212 1.43 7.10 4.10
N LEU A 213 2.73 7.02 4.39
CA LEU A 213 3.47 8.02 5.18
C LEU A 213 4.55 8.73 4.35
N ASP A 214 4.59 8.52 3.03
CA ASP A 214 5.59 9.10 2.12
C ASP A 214 4.92 9.75 0.92
N ALA A 215 4.63 11.04 1.02
CA ALA A 215 3.94 11.81 -0.01
C ALA A 215 4.64 11.89 -1.39
N SER A 216 5.77 11.22 -1.55
CA SER A 216 6.46 11.08 -2.84
C SER A 216 6.30 9.71 -3.49
N GLU A 217 5.65 8.75 -2.85
CA GLU A 217 5.45 7.39 -3.34
C GLU A 217 4.04 6.91 -2.97
N ASN A 218 3.30 6.35 -3.92
CA ASN A 218 1.97 5.76 -3.64
C ASN A 218 1.73 4.39 -4.28
N ALA A 219 2.67 3.92 -5.09
CA ALA A 219 2.59 2.68 -5.85
C ALA A 219 3.86 1.84 -5.67
N ASP A 220 3.67 0.52 -5.64
CA ASP A 220 4.68 -0.54 -5.50
C ASP A 220 4.26 -1.68 -6.43
N ALA A 221 4.55 -1.54 -7.72
CA ALA A 221 3.99 -2.39 -8.77
C ALA A 221 4.37 -3.87 -8.62
N ASP A 222 5.57 -4.15 -8.11
CA ASP A 222 6.08 -5.50 -7.88
C ASP A 222 5.94 -6.00 -6.43
N GLY A 223 5.63 -5.11 -5.48
CA GLY A 223 5.47 -5.42 -4.07
C GLY A 223 6.78 -5.70 -3.33
N ASP A 224 7.91 -5.12 -3.79
CA ASP A 224 9.22 -5.31 -3.18
C ASP A 224 9.50 -4.36 -2.00
N GLY A 225 8.67 -3.32 -1.86
CA GLY A 225 8.72 -2.31 -0.80
C GLY A 225 9.56 -1.08 -1.13
N VAL A 226 9.98 -0.90 -2.38
CA VAL A 226 10.49 0.36 -2.94
C VAL A 226 9.39 0.96 -3.83
N GLY A 227 9.09 2.25 -3.68
CA GLY A 227 8.03 2.87 -4.46
C GLY A 227 8.44 3.16 -5.90
N ASP A 228 7.47 3.10 -6.81
CA ASP A 228 7.66 3.21 -8.27
C ASP A 228 8.38 4.53 -8.70
N ASN A 229 8.29 5.63 -7.94
CA ASN A 229 9.04 6.85 -8.31
C ASN A 229 10.54 6.74 -7.99
N SER A 230 10.93 5.78 -7.17
CA SER A 230 12.30 5.54 -6.70
C SER A 230 12.88 4.19 -7.19
N ASP A 231 12.03 3.24 -7.55
CA ASP A 231 12.46 1.96 -8.12
C ASP A 231 13.00 2.18 -9.56
N PRO A 232 14.12 1.53 -9.93
CA PRO A 232 14.58 1.53 -11.31
C PRO A 232 14.01 0.40 -12.21
N ASP A 233 13.19 -0.51 -11.69
CA ASP A 233 12.63 -1.71 -12.33
C ASP A 233 11.26 -2.05 -11.68
N ASP A 234 10.24 -1.23 -11.95
CA ASP A 234 8.93 -1.17 -11.27
C ASP A 234 8.16 -2.51 -11.28
N ASP A 235 8.44 -3.42 -12.22
CA ASP A 235 7.80 -4.74 -12.31
C ASP A 235 8.75 -5.93 -12.04
N ASN A 236 10.02 -5.64 -11.76
CA ASN A 236 11.08 -6.58 -11.40
C ASN A 236 11.30 -7.72 -12.41
N ASP A 237 11.08 -7.47 -13.71
CA ASP A 237 11.33 -8.46 -14.76
C ASP A 237 12.80 -8.56 -15.19
N GLY A 238 13.61 -7.58 -14.75
CA GLY A 238 15.04 -7.47 -15.02
C GLY A 238 15.40 -6.48 -16.13
N THR A 239 14.43 -5.73 -16.64
CA THR A 239 14.60 -4.66 -17.61
C THR A 239 14.28 -3.32 -16.93
N PRO A 240 15.28 -2.46 -16.68
CA PRO A 240 15.02 -1.19 -15.99
C PRO A 240 14.06 -0.28 -16.78
N ASP A 241 13.18 0.47 -16.11
CA ASP A 241 12.07 1.23 -16.73
C ASP A 241 12.52 2.15 -17.86
N GLY A 242 13.73 2.72 -17.76
CA GLY A 242 14.29 3.58 -18.80
C GLY A 242 14.61 2.87 -20.12
N LEU A 243 14.53 1.54 -20.14
CA LEU A 243 14.73 0.64 -21.27
C LEU A 243 13.52 -0.27 -21.51
N ASP A 244 12.50 -0.20 -20.66
CA ASP A 244 11.29 -0.99 -20.75
C ASP A 244 10.16 -0.17 -21.39
N ASP A 245 9.54 -0.72 -22.45
CA ASP A 245 8.39 -0.08 -23.09
C ASP A 245 7.09 -0.29 -22.28
N PHE A 246 7.06 -1.26 -21.36
CA PHE A 246 5.96 -1.61 -20.44
C PHE A 246 6.44 -1.75 -18.98
N PRO A 247 6.89 -0.66 -18.30
CA PRO A 247 7.49 -0.72 -16.96
C PRO A 247 6.64 -1.33 -15.82
N TYR A 248 5.36 -1.60 -16.05
CA TYR A 248 4.43 -2.12 -15.04
C TYR A 248 3.86 -3.50 -15.42
N ASP A 249 4.42 -4.17 -16.43
CA ASP A 249 3.97 -5.48 -16.90
C ASP A 249 5.17 -6.39 -17.13
N ALA A 250 5.53 -7.14 -16.08
CA ALA A 250 6.66 -8.07 -16.08
C ALA A 250 6.63 -9.19 -17.14
N THR A 251 5.60 -9.24 -17.99
CA THR A 251 5.48 -10.18 -19.11
C THR A 251 5.83 -9.59 -20.47
N GLU A 252 5.99 -8.27 -20.57
CA GLU A 252 6.28 -7.54 -21.80
C GLU A 252 7.39 -6.50 -21.56
N GLN A 253 8.39 -6.43 -22.45
CA GLN A 253 9.53 -5.50 -22.27
C GLN A 253 9.73 -4.56 -23.47
N ARG A 254 9.16 -4.92 -24.62
CA ARG A 254 9.48 -4.30 -25.91
C ARG A 254 8.24 -4.12 -26.76
N ASP A 255 8.17 -2.98 -27.41
CA ASP A 255 7.15 -2.60 -28.39
C ASP A 255 7.87 -2.26 -29.72
N SER A 256 8.09 -3.27 -30.56
CA SER A 256 8.96 -3.13 -31.74
C SER A 256 8.42 -2.17 -32.81
N ASP A 257 7.10 -2.06 -32.94
CA ASP A 257 6.43 -1.18 -33.90
C ASP A 257 5.84 0.09 -33.25
N GLY A 258 5.71 0.13 -31.93
CA GLY A 258 5.24 1.29 -31.18
C GLY A 258 3.71 1.42 -31.18
N ASP A 259 2.97 0.33 -31.37
CA ASP A 259 1.51 0.32 -31.42
C ASP A 259 0.84 0.27 -30.02
N GLY A 260 1.64 0.01 -28.98
CA GLY A 260 1.24 -0.11 -27.58
C GLY A 260 0.86 -1.52 -27.14
N ILE A 261 1.09 -2.55 -27.95
CA ILE A 261 0.98 -3.97 -27.62
C ILE A 261 2.40 -4.56 -27.55
N GLY A 262 2.73 -5.19 -26.42
CA GLY A 262 4.07 -5.77 -26.27
C GLY A 262 4.34 -6.92 -27.22
N ASP A 263 5.61 -7.05 -27.66
CA ASP A 263 6.08 -8.06 -28.61
C ASP A 263 5.60 -9.49 -28.28
N VAL A 264 5.45 -9.86 -26.99
CA VAL A 264 5.04 -11.22 -26.61
C VAL A 264 3.57 -11.47 -26.95
N ALA A 265 2.70 -10.48 -26.75
CA ALA A 265 1.28 -10.50 -27.07
C ALA A 265 0.96 -10.09 -28.53
N ASP A 266 1.87 -9.39 -29.19
CA ASP A 266 1.64 -8.82 -30.51
C ASP A 266 1.61 -9.90 -31.63
N PRO A 267 0.58 -9.92 -32.50
CA PRO A 267 0.46 -10.87 -33.60
C PRO A 267 1.15 -10.48 -34.92
N ASP A 268 1.63 -9.24 -35.10
CA ASP A 268 2.24 -8.62 -36.29
C ASP A 268 3.20 -7.48 -35.87
N ARG A 269 4.38 -7.85 -35.36
CA ARG A 269 5.30 -6.98 -34.56
C ARG A 269 5.99 -5.85 -35.32
N ASP A 270 5.88 -5.84 -36.64
CA ASP A 270 6.51 -4.84 -37.48
C ASP A 270 5.50 -4.10 -38.37
N GLU A 271 4.21 -4.32 -38.14
CA GLU A 271 3.05 -3.74 -38.84
C GLU A 271 3.13 -3.82 -40.38
N ASP A 272 3.74 -4.87 -40.94
CA ASP A 272 3.84 -5.04 -42.40
C ASP A 272 2.57 -5.66 -43.03
N GLY A 273 1.71 -6.22 -42.18
CA GLY A 273 0.42 -6.81 -42.53
C GLY A 273 0.45 -8.33 -42.67
N TYR A 274 1.58 -8.98 -42.40
CA TYR A 274 1.72 -10.42 -42.28
C TYR A 274 1.86 -10.80 -40.79
N LEU A 275 1.06 -11.77 -40.34
CA LEU A 275 1.14 -12.20 -38.94
C LEU A 275 2.50 -12.85 -38.69
N ASN A 276 3.05 -12.68 -37.48
CA ASN A 276 4.29 -13.29 -37.01
C ASN A 276 4.38 -14.81 -37.28
N SER A 277 3.23 -15.50 -37.36
CA SER A 277 3.16 -16.95 -37.65
C SER A 277 3.31 -17.32 -39.12
N ASP A 278 3.04 -16.37 -40.02
CA ASP A 278 3.07 -16.51 -41.47
C ASP A 278 4.21 -15.67 -42.10
N ASP A 279 5.02 -15.03 -41.28
CA ASP A 279 6.11 -14.14 -41.65
C ASP A 279 7.48 -14.77 -41.33
N ALA A 280 8.37 -14.81 -42.34
CA ALA A 280 9.73 -15.30 -42.20
C ALA A 280 10.66 -14.36 -41.41
N PHE A 281 10.38 -13.05 -41.40
CA PHE A 281 11.13 -12.04 -40.66
C PHE A 281 10.20 -11.11 -39.83
N PRO A 282 9.61 -11.62 -38.72
CA PRO A 282 8.61 -10.91 -37.88
C PRO A 282 9.08 -9.66 -37.11
N MET A 283 10.16 -9.02 -37.54
CA MET A 283 10.80 -7.84 -36.93
C MET A 283 11.34 -6.90 -38.02
N ASN A 284 11.05 -7.16 -39.28
CA ASN A 284 11.51 -6.40 -40.42
C ASN A 284 10.37 -6.19 -41.41
N ALA A 285 9.71 -5.04 -41.27
CA ALA A 285 8.55 -4.68 -42.07
C ALA A 285 8.75 -4.58 -43.60
N ASN A 286 9.95 -4.86 -44.09
CA ASN A 286 10.27 -4.88 -45.52
C ASN A 286 10.52 -6.29 -46.04
N GLU A 287 10.42 -7.35 -45.22
CA GLU A 287 10.69 -8.73 -45.61
C GLU A 287 9.72 -9.68 -44.92
N TRP A 288 8.91 -10.41 -45.67
CA TRP A 288 7.94 -11.36 -45.08
C TRP A 288 8.04 -12.80 -45.62
N MET A 289 8.76 -13.00 -46.73
CA MET A 289 9.01 -14.30 -47.35
C MET A 289 10.50 -14.57 -47.49
N ASP A 290 10.86 -15.85 -47.37
CA ASP A 290 12.20 -16.41 -47.56
C ASP A 290 12.02 -17.70 -48.39
N THR A 291 12.00 -17.55 -49.71
CA THR A 291 11.59 -18.63 -50.63
C THR A 291 12.58 -19.80 -50.63
N ASP A 292 13.88 -19.55 -50.52
CA ASP A 292 14.93 -20.57 -50.53
C ASP A 292 15.41 -20.99 -49.11
N GLY A 293 15.06 -20.22 -48.08
CA GLY A 293 15.38 -20.49 -46.68
C GLY A 293 16.79 -20.07 -46.27
N ASP A 294 17.42 -19.12 -46.97
CA ASP A 294 18.78 -18.67 -46.70
C ASP A 294 18.87 -17.56 -45.62
N ASN A 295 17.73 -17.09 -45.12
CA ASN A 295 17.56 -15.97 -44.17
C ASN A 295 17.84 -14.58 -44.76
N ILE A 296 17.73 -14.41 -46.07
CA ILE A 296 17.62 -13.14 -46.78
C ILE A 296 16.20 -13.07 -47.33
N GLY A 297 15.46 -12.02 -47.01
CA GLY A 297 14.09 -11.92 -47.48
C GLY A 297 14.01 -11.61 -48.98
N ASP A 298 12.96 -12.13 -49.62
CA ASP A 298 12.76 -12.06 -51.07
C ASP A 298 12.84 -10.63 -51.65
N ASN A 299 12.54 -9.58 -50.87
CA ASN A 299 12.61 -8.20 -51.38
C ASN A 299 14.04 -7.66 -51.47
N SER A 300 14.96 -8.24 -50.70
CA SER A 300 16.39 -7.90 -50.72
C SER A 300 17.26 -8.97 -51.37
N ASP A 301 16.72 -10.17 -51.58
CA ASP A 301 17.44 -11.27 -52.20
C ASP A 301 17.62 -11.08 -53.71
N SER A 302 18.80 -11.43 -54.20
CA SER A 302 19.17 -11.41 -55.61
C SER A 302 19.01 -12.77 -56.32
N ASP A 303 18.72 -13.83 -55.57
CA ASP A 303 18.60 -15.23 -56.03
C ASP A 303 17.50 -15.94 -55.20
N ILE A 304 16.24 -15.54 -55.42
CA ILE A 304 15.11 -15.81 -54.49
C ILE A 304 14.82 -17.30 -54.30
N ASP A 305 15.13 -18.15 -55.29
CA ASP A 305 14.91 -19.59 -55.19
C ASP A 305 16.20 -20.41 -54.96
N GLY A 306 17.34 -19.72 -54.84
CA GLY A 306 18.63 -20.30 -54.46
C GLY A 306 19.23 -21.26 -55.49
N ASP A 307 18.84 -21.17 -56.77
CA ASP A 307 19.33 -22.04 -57.83
C ASP A 307 20.70 -21.61 -58.42
N SER A 308 21.23 -20.47 -57.96
CA SER A 308 22.47 -19.80 -58.40
C SER A 308 22.36 -18.97 -59.70
N VAL A 309 21.15 -18.75 -60.21
CA VAL A 309 20.85 -17.80 -61.27
C VAL A 309 20.20 -16.57 -60.64
N LEU A 310 20.73 -15.38 -60.94
CA LEU A 310 20.19 -14.16 -60.35
C LEU A 310 18.79 -13.86 -60.90
N ASN A 311 17.90 -13.31 -60.08
CA ASN A 311 16.51 -12.95 -60.45
C ASN A 311 16.39 -12.17 -61.77
N ASP A 312 17.36 -11.29 -62.06
CA ASP A 312 17.38 -10.46 -63.28
C ASP A 312 17.71 -11.26 -64.56
N ASP A 313 18.38 -12.40 -64.41
CA ASP A 313 18.81 -13.32 -65.46
C ASP A 313 17.97 -14.63 -65.49
N ASP A 314 17.03 -14.77 -64.57
CA ASP A 314 16.18 -15.94 -64.37
C ASP A 314 14.76 -15.72 -64.95
N TRP A 315 14.32 -16.65 -65.79
CA TRP A 315 12.96 -16.64 -66.34
C TRP A 315 11.88 -17.04 -65.32
N ALA A 316 12.19 -17.93 -64.37
CA ALA A 316 11.29 -18.34 -63.29
C ALA A 316 11.94 -18.18 -61.91
N PRO A 317 12.10 -16.92 -61.41
CA PRO A 317 12.81 -16.60 -60.15
C PRO A 317 12.22 -17.14 -58.83
N LEU A 318 11.20 -18.00 -58.90
CA LEU A 318 10.54 -18.62 -57.74
C LEU A 318 10.50 -20.14 -57.87
N ASP A 319 11.13 -20.70 -58.90
CA ASP A 319 11.15 -22.12 -59.19
C ASP A 319 12.58 -22.55 -59.43
N SER A 320 13.23 -23.01 -58.36
CA SER A 320 14.64 -23.43 -58.37
C SER A 320 14.97 -24.58 -59.35
N ALA A 321 13.96 -25.12 -60.03
CA ALA A 321 14.10 -26.14 -61.05
C ALA A 321 14.10 -25.57 -62.48
N GLU A 322 13.79 -24.28 -62.71
CA GLU A 322 13.64 -23.68 -64.04
C GLU A 322 14.27 -22.27 -64.08
N TRP A 323 15.20 -22.03 -65.00
CA TRP A 323 15.85 -20.71 -65.12
C TRP A 323 15.78 -20.10 -66.53
N MET A 324 15.23 -20.83 -67.51
CA MET A 324 15.20 -20.46 -68.93
C MET A 324 13.97 -21.04 -69.62
N ASP A 325 13.42 -20.30 -70.58
CA ASP A 325 12.33 -20.69 -71.49
C ASP A 325 12.72 -20.20 -72.88
N THR A 326 13.37 -21.09 -73.63
CA THR A 326 14.10 -20.74 -74.86
C THR A 326 13.16 -20.37 -76.01
N ASP A 327 11.99 -21.01 -76.12
CA ASP A 327 11.01 -20.75 -77.19
C ASP A 327 9.86 -19.81 -76.78
N GLY A 328 9.69 -19.56 -75.48
CA GLY A 328 8.70 -18.64 -74.91
C GLY A 328 7.31 -19.26 -74.81
N ASP A 329 7.17 -20.58 -74.77
CA ASP A 329 5.87 -21.27 -74.71
C ASP A 329 5.24 -21.29 -73.31
N GLY A 330 6.03 -20.99 -72.27
CA GLY A 330 5.62 -20.96 -70.88
C GLY A 330 6.01 -22.21 -70.07
N THR A 331 6.74 -23.15 -70.65
CA THR A 331 7.39 -24.29 -70.00
C THR A 331 8.88 -24.01 -69.90
N GLY A 332 9.49 -24.19 -68.72
CA GLY A 332 10.93 -24.00 -68.59
C GLY A 332 11.72 -25.15 -69.23
N ASP A 333 12.91 -24.87 -69.75
CA ASP A 333 13.76 -25.81 -70.49
C ASP A 333 14.08 -27.12 -69.72
N ASN A 334 14.02 -27.16 -68.39
CA ASN A 334 14.28 -28.41 -67.66
C ASN A 334 13.07 -29.35 -67.63
N ALA A 335 11.87 -28.82 -67.85
CA ALA A 335 10.61 -29.56 -67.94
C ALA A 335 10.05 -29.65 -69.37
N ASP A 336 10.49 -28.78 -70.27
CA ASP A 336 10.15 -28.82 -71.69
C ASP A 336 10.82 -30.02 -72.37
N THR A 337 10.23 -30.46 -73.47
CA THR A 337 10.75 -31.53 -74.33
C THR A 337 11.09 -31.04 -75.74
N ASP A 338 10.83 -29.76 -76.06
CA ASP A 338 11.07 -29.10 -77.36
C ASP A 338 11.55 -27.66 -77.07
N ASP A 339 12.73 -27.54 -76.45
CA ASP A 339 13.29 -26.29 -75.90
C ASP A 339 13.26 -25.09 -76.88
N ASP A 340 13.35 -25.32 -78.19
CA ASP A 340 13.37 -24.25 -79.21
C ASP A 340 12.11 -24.13 -80.08
N GLY A 341 11.10 -24.97 -79.82
CA GLY A 341 9.79 -24.95 -80.47
C GLY A 341 9.83 -25.26 -81.96
N ASP A 342 10.86 -25.94 -82.46
CA ASP A 342 11.02 -26.29 -83.87
C ASP A 342 10.35 -27.62 -84.27
N THR A 343 9.68 -28.27 -83.31
CA THR A 343 8.93 -29.53 -83.41
C THR A 343 9.74 -30.82 -83.28
N TYR A 344 11.06 -30.75 -83.09
CA TYR A 344 11.89 -31.88 -82.74
C TYR A 344 12.09 -31.94 -81.22
N SER A 345 12.01 -33.14 -80.62
CA SER A 345 12.20 -33.24 -79.18
C SER A 345 13.68 -33.18 -78.79
N ASP A 346 14.00 -32.69 -77.58
CA ASP A 346 15.39 -32.62 -77.10
C ASP A 346 16.07 -34.00 -77.12
N ASP A 347 15.31 -35.05 -76.81
CA ASP A 347 15.75 -36.44 -76.87
C ASP A 347 16.13 -36.86 -78.30
N ASP A 348 15.35 -36.44 -79.30
CA ASP A 348 15.63 -36.70 -80.72
C ASP A 348 16.86 -35.91 -81.17
N GLU A 349 16.95 -34.64 -80.81
CA GLU A 349 18.04 -33.75 -81.17
C GLU A 349 19.38 -34.14 -80.55
N TYR A 350 19.37 -34.49 -79.26
CA TYR A 350 20.52 -35.07 -78.58
C TYR A 350 21.02 -36.33 -79.30
N SER A 351 20.10 -37.17 -79.72
CA SER A 351 20.41 -38.41 -80.45
C SER A 351 20.94 -38.15 -81.86
N CYS A 352 20.52 -37.05 -82.50
CA CYS A 352 20.94 -36.62 -83.83
C CYS A 352 22.16 -35.68 -83.83
N GLY A 353 22.59 -35.23 -82.65
CA GLY A 353 23.74 -34.34 -82.46
C GLY A 353 23.45 -32.88 -82.85
N THR A 354 22.19 -32.47 -82.78
CA THR A 354 21.75 -31.08 -82.96
C THR A 354 21.59 -30.38 -81.61
N ASP A 355 21.36 -29.06 -81.65
CA ASP A 355 21.32 -28.18 -80.48
C ASP A 355 19.88 -27.85 -80.15
N SER A 356 19.35 -28.40 -79.05
CA SER A 356 17.94 -28.31 -78.68
C SER A 356 17.43 -26.91 -78.37
N LYS A 357 18.35 -25.96 -78.18
CA LYS A 357 18.04 -24.57 -77.85
C LYS A 357 18.11 -23.64 -79.05
N ASN A 358 18.07 -24.16 -80.27
CA ASN A 358 18.27 -23.38 -81.48
C ASN A 358 17.48 -23.92 -82.66
N ALA A 359 16.32 -23.32 -82.91
CA ALA A 359 15.37 -23.74 -83.95
C ALA A 359 15.89 -23.76 -85.40
N ASN A 360 17.13 -23.31 -85.63
CA ASN A 360 17.82 -23.44 -86.93
C ASN A 360 18.73 -24.67 -87.00
N SER A 361 18.83 -25.43 -85.91
CA SER A 361 19.68 -26.59 -85.74
C SER A 361 18.94 -27.91 -85.95
N ALA A 362 17.78 -27.95 -86.62
CA ALA A 362 17.03 -29.18 -86.82
C ALA A 362 17.84 -30.41 -87.33
N PRO A 363 17.51 -31.63 -86.85
CA PRO A 363 18.02 -32.89 -87.38
C PRO A 363 17.88 -33.00 -88.89
N SER A 364 18.93 -33.45 -89.57
CA SER A 364 18.88 -33.68 -91.02
C SER A 364 18.24 -35.04 -91.32
N ASP A 365 17.23 -35.03 -92.19
CA ASP A 365 16.53 -36.21 -92.71
C ASP A 365 16.42 -36.08 -94.24
N PHE A 366 17.42 -36.59 -94.98
CA PHE A 366 17.49 -36.40 -96.43
C PHE A 366 16.48 -37.25 -97.22
N ASP A 367 15.96 -38.33 -96.65
CA ASP A 367 15.03 -39.25 -97.32
C ASP A 367 13.58 -39.20 -96.81
N GLY A 368 13.34 -38.54 -95.68
CA GLY A 368 12.02 -38.20 -95.14
C GLY A 368 11.35 -39.38 -94.43
N ASP A 369 12.11 -40.34 -93.91
CA ASP A 369 11.59 -41.56 -93.27
C ASP A 369 11.39 -41.43 -91.75
N GLY A 370 11.80 -40.29 -91.17
CA GLY A 370 11.66 -39.96 -89.76
C GLY A 370 12.83 -40.42 -88.87
N LEU A 371 13.92 -40.96 -89.45
CA LEU A 371 15.20 -41.12 -88.77
C LEU A 371 16.20 -40.10 -89.30
N CYS A 372 16.90 -39.40 -88.41
CA CYS A 372 17.94 -38.48 -88.85
C CYS A 372 19.15 -39.21 -89.44
N ASP A 373 19.88 -38.57 -90.35
CA ASP A 373 21.02 -39.16 -91.07
C ASP A 373 22.14 -39.64 -90.12
N ALA A 374 22.21 -39.09 -88.90
CA ALA A 374 23.17 -39.52 -87.87
C ALA A 374 22.84 -40.91 -87.30
N LEU A 375 21.56 -41.30 -87.31
CA LEU A 375 21.03 -42.56 -86.81
C LEU A 375 20.56 -43.50 -87.92
N ASP A 376 20.42 -43.01 -89.15
CA ASP A 376 20.11 -43.80 -90.33
C ASP A 376 21.38 -44.18 -91.14
N PRO A 377 21.85 -45.44 -91.05
CA PRO A 377 22.97 -45.92 -91.85
C PRO A 377 22.63 -46.11 -93.34
N GLU A 378 21.35 -46.01 -93.71
CA GLU A 378 20.83 -46.46 -94.99
C GLU A 378 20.41 -45.32 -95.93
N ASP A 379 20.46 -44.03 -95.57
CA ASP A 379 20.24 -42.78 -96.36
C ASP A 379 19.76 -43.04 -97.79
N ASN A 380 18.60 -43.66 -97.88
CA ASN A 380 18.04 -44.14 -99.12
C ASN A 380 16.72 -43.43 -99.31
N ARG A 381 16.77 -42.42 -100.19
CA ARG A 381 15.64 -41.73 -100.85
C ARG A 381 14.54 -42.62 -101.45
N GLY A 382 14.51 -43.92 -101.18
CA GLY A 382 13.56 -44.90 -101.66
C GLY A 382 12.31 -45.10 -100.80
N GLN A 383 12.20 -44.54 -99.58
CA GLN A 383 11.02 -44.77 -98.73
C GLN A 383 10.28 -43.51 -98.26
N ALA A 384 10.27 -42.44 -99.05
CA ALA A 384 9.16 -41.50 -98.99
C ALA A 384 7.84 -42.28 -99.20
N GLY A 385 6.94 -42.16 -98.21
CA GLY A 385 5.64 -42.84 -98.16
C GLY A 385 4.96 -42.96 -99.53
N ALA A 386 4.65 -44.21 -99.88
CA ALA A 386 3.96 -44.68 -101.08
C ALA A 386 3.19 -43.62 -101.90
N GLY A 387 3.82 -43.07 -102.96
CA GLY A 387 3.12 -42.16 -103.85
C GLY A 387 3.88 -41.61 -105.06
N ALA A 388 4.05 -42.46 -106.09
CA ALA A 388 4.35 -42.12 -107.51
C ALA A 388 5.82 -42.06 -107.98
N ALA A 389 6.10 -42.96 -108.94
CA ALA A 389 7.33 -43.25 -109.67
C ALA A 389 7.73 -42.20 -110.75
N PRO A 390 8.76 -42.42 -111.61
CA PRO A 390 9.94 -43.30 -111.51
C PRO A 390 11.30 -42.57 -111.72
N ASP A 391 12.33 -43.17 -111.13
CA ASP A 391 13.67 -43.42 -111.69
C ASP A 391 14.25 -42.40 -112.70
N VAL A 392 15.06 -41.48 -112.17
CA VAL A 392 16.12 -40.82 -112.94
C VAL A 392 17.44 -41.08 -112.22
N VAL A 393 18.17 -42.07 -112.70
CA VAL A 393 19.60 -42.23 -112.44
C VAL A 393 20.31 -40.95 -112.85
N GLN A 394 20.72 -40.11 -111.89
CA GLN A 394 21.76 -39.11 -112.11
C GLN A 394 23.05 -39.58 -111.44
N GLU A 395 24.01 -39.91 -112.30
CA GLU A 395 25.39 -40.15 -111.91
C GLU A 395 25.99 -38.90 -111.23
N SER A 396 26.82 -39.16 -110.21
CA SER A 396 27.59 -38.16 -109.47
C SER A 396 28.33 -37.17 -110.37
N PRO A 397 28.38 -35.88 -110.02
CA PRO A 397 29.52 -35.06 -110.37
C PRO A 397 30.53 -35.13 -109.21
N GLY A 398 31.68 -35.74 -109.46
CA GLY A 398 32.83 -35.59 -108.58
C GLY A 398 33.46 -34.21 -108.74
N PHE A 399 33.81 -33.55 -107.63
CA PHE A 399 34.99 -32.68 -107.52
C PHE A 399 35.35 -32.39 -106.05
N THR A 400 36.54 -32.84 -105.66
CA THR A 400 37.38 -32.53 -104.48
C THR A 400 37.98 -31.09 -104.52
N PRO A 401 38.81 -30.62 -103.56
CA PRO A 401 38.70 -30.51 -102.10
C PRO A 401 39.10 -29.10 -101.57
N GLY A 402 38.88 -28.81 -100.28
CA GLY A 402 39.42 -27.64 -99.58
C GLY A 402 39.99 -28.00 -98.19
N PHE A 403 41.33 -27.97 -98.10
CA PHE A 403 42.21 -27.70 -96.95
C PHE A 403 41.53 -27.22 -95.64
N ALA A 404 41.91 -27.59 -94.40
CA ALA A 404 43.10 -28.25 -93.88
C ALA A 404 42.88 -28.72 -92.43
N SER A 405 43.49 -29.87 -92.10
CA SER A 405 44.34 -30.16 -90.93
C SER A 405 43.90 -29.68 -89.54
N VAL A 406 43.59 -30.60 -88.61
CA VAL A 406 44.57 -31.16 -87.64
C VAL A 406 45.33 -30.07 -86.89
N LEU A 407 44.91 -29.79 -85.66
CA LEU A 407 45.78 -29.26 -84.61
C LEU A 407 45.56 -30.09 -83.35
N ALA A 408 46.43 -31.09 -83.21
CA ALA A 408 46.65 -31.80 -81.96
C ALA A 408 47.51 -30.94 -81.02
N VAL A 409 47.10 -30.89 -79.76
CA VAL A 409 47.93 -31.02 -78.53
C VAL A 409 49.21 -30.18 -78.43
N VAL A 410 49.23 -29.27 -77.44
CA VAL A 410 50.24 -29.09 -76.35
C VAL A 410 50.17 -27.64 -75.89
N SER A 411 49.79 -27.40 -74.62
CA SER A 411 50.44 -26.42 -73.72
C SER A 411 49.96 -26.64 -72.29
N LEU A 412 50.74 -27.46 -71.58
CA LEU A 412 50.70 -27.66 -70.14
C LEU A 412 51.89 -26.86 -69.58
N LEU A 413 51.63 -25.80 -68.80
CA LEU A 413 52.47 -25.23 -67.73
C LEU A 413 52.07 -23.78 -67.41
N GLY A 414 51.54 -23.57 -66.20
CA GLY A 414 51.25 -22.25 -65.65
C GLY A 414 50.77 -22.27 -64.21
N ALA A 415 51.39 -23.09 -63.35
CA ALA A 415 51.24 -22.94 -61.91
C ALA A 415 52.16 -21.80 -61.43
N ALA A 416 51.57 -20.78 -60.78
CA ALA A 416 52.02 -20.20 -59.50
C ALA A 416 51.72 -18.69 -59.38
N ALA A 417 51.26 -18.35 -58.17
CA ALA A 417 51.46 -17.08 -57.45
C ALA A 417 50.39 -15.98 -57.56
N LEU A 418 49.46 -15.99 -56.60
CA LEU A 418 49.05 -14.88 -55.71
C LEU A 418 47.97 -15.48 -54.77
N GLY A 419 48.04 -15.52 -53.44
CA GLY A 419 48.88 -14.78 -52.50
C GLY A 419 48.05 -13.79 -51.68
N ARG A 420 47.38 -14.30 -50.63
CA ARG A 420 46.98 -13.64 -49.36
C ARG A 420 46.21 -12.31 -49.38
N ARG A 421 45.06 -12.29 -48.68
CA ARG A 421 44.88 -11.47 -47.45
C ARG A 421 43.64 -11.93 -46.66
N GLU A 422 43.87 -12.51 -45.49
CA GLU A 422 43.02 -12.33 -44.30
C GLU A 422 43.50 -11.04 -43.61
N GLU A 423 42.58 -10.18 -43.18
CA GLU A 423 42.83 -9.20 -42.10
C GLU A 423 41.63 -9.25 -41.15
N ASP A 424 41.97 -9.58 -39.90
CA ASP A 424 41.48 -9.10 -38.59
C ASP A 424 39.98 -8.83 -38.37
#